data_AF-A0A094EAE3-F1
#
_entry.id   AF-A0A094EAE3-F1
#
_cell.length_a   1.000
_cell.length_b   1.000
_cell.length_c   1.000
_cell.angle_alpha   90.00
_cell.angle_beta   90.00
_cell.angle_gamma   90.00
#
_symmetry.space_group_name_H-M   'P 1'
#
loop_
_entity.id
_entity.type
_entity.pdbx_description
1 polymer ?
#
loop_
_entity_poly.entity_id
_entity_poly.type
_entity_poly.pdbx_seq_one_letter_code
_entity_poly.pdbx_strand_id
1 'polypeptide(L)'
;MSGMTSDSQLFDEHFTITASDQSKYDRVSRISATSQDSQTTFALDINTELFPCAVGEPLHMVLASTLSLDGSKDDNKGWRDVGRSGQGGEATLADLFDYVCHGKIYKFEDGDDGNIM
;
A
#
# COMPACT_ATOMS: atom_id res chain seq x y z
N MET A 1 25.30 4.20 -9.11
CA MET A 1 24.43 3.17 -9.70
C MET A 1 23.00 3.64 -9.49
N SER A 2 22.42 4.40 -10.42
CA SER A 2 21.01 4.79 -10.31
C SER A 2 20.17 3.53 -10.52
N GLY A 3 19.55 3.04 -9.45
CA GLY A 3 18.57 1.98 -9.55
C GLY A 3 17.44 2.48 -10.44
N MET A 4 17.19 1.76 -11.54
CA MET A 4 15.91 1.83 -12.22
C MET A 4 14.84 1.61 -11.16
N THR A 5 14.04 2.64 -10.88
CA THR A 5 12.73 2.46 -10.27
C THR A 5 11.98 1.53 -11.21
N SER A 6 11.89 0.26 -10.84
CA SER A 6 11.18 -0.75 -11.62
C SER A 6 9.78 -0.22 -11.90
N ASP A 7 9.33 -0.33 -13.16
CA ASP A 7 8.04 0.09 -13.74
C ASP A 7 6.80 -0.54 -13.05
N SER A 8 7.03 -1.19 -11.90
CA SER A 8 6.08 -1.91 -11.08
C SER A 8 5.44 -1.05 -9.99
N GLN A 9 6.13 -0.03 -9.46
CA GLN A 9 5.59 0.89 -8.46
C GLN A 9 4.76 1.98 -9.15
N LEU A 10 3.45 1.95 -8.91
CA LEU A 10 2.47 2.87 -9.50
C LEU A 10 2.28 4.13 -8.65
N PHE A 11 2.59 4.04 -7.36
CA PHE A 11 2.43 5.12 -6.39
C PHE A 11 3.41 4.90 -5.23
N ASP A 12 4.02 5.96 -4.73
CA ASP A 12 4.96 5.97 -3.60
C ASP A 12 4.85 7.31 -2.89
N GLU A 13 4.35 7.32 -1.65
CA GLU A 13 4.15 8.56 -0.89
C GLU A 13 4.18 8.34 0.63
N HIS A 14 4.57 9.38 1.36
CA HIS A 14 4.56 9.45 2.82
C HIS A 14 3.36 10.24 3.33
N PHE A 15 2.64 9.64 4.28
CA PHE A 15 1.45 10.22 4.90
C PHE A 15 1.62 10.38 6.40
N THR A 16 0.83 11.27 7.00
CA THR A 16 0.60 11.32 8.44
C THR A 16 -0.84 10.91 8.72
N ILE A 17 -1.04 9.97 9.66
CA ILE A 17 -2.38 9.53 10.05
C ILE A 17 -3.10 10.67 10.78
N THR A 18 -4.27 11.06 10.28
CA THR A 18 -5.07 12.18 10.80
C THR A 18 -6.29 11.71 11.59
N ALA A 19 -6.79 10.50 11.34
CA ALA A 19 -7.90 9.91 12.08
C ALA A 19 -7.84 8.37 12.07
N SER A 20 -8.51 7.74 13.05
CA SER A 20 -8.67 6.28 13.16
C SER A 20 -10.03 5.99 13.80
N ASP A 21 -10.89 5.23 13.09
CA ASP A 21 -12.20 4.78 13.57
C ASP A 21 -12.27 3.25 13.67
N GLN A 22 -12.24 2.76 14.91
CA GLN A 22 -12.38 1.34 15.27
C GLN A 22 -13.74 1.05 15.93
N SER A 23 -14.71 1.97 15.88
CA SER A 23 -15.96 1.86 16.64
C SER A 23 -16.83 0.64 16.28
N LYS A 24 -16.65 0.08 15.07
CA LYS A 24 -17.48 -0.99 14.53
C LYS A 24 -16.86 -2.38 14.61
N TYR A 25 -15.54 -2.48 14.72
CA TYR A 25 -14.82 -3.75 14.59
C TYR A 25 -13.66 -3.81 15.57
N ASP A 26 -13.52 -4.94 16.26
CA ASP A 26 -12.46 -5.10 17.27
C ASP A 26 -11.05 -5.12 16.67
N ARG A 27 -10.91 -5.55 15.41
CA ARG A 27 -9.61 -5.84 14.77
C ARG A 27 -9.31 -4.97 13.56
N VAL A 28 -10.26 -4.16 13.12
CA VAL A 28 -10.13 -3.34 11.91
C VAL A 28 -10.47 -1.91 12.27
N SER A 29 -9.58 -0.99 11.91
CA SER A 29 -9.85 0.43 11.96
C SER A 29 -9.88 1.01 10.56
N ARG A 30 -10.75 2.00 10.34
CA ARG A 30 -10.63 2.90 9.19
C ARG A 30 -9.70 4.04 9.56
N ILE A 31 -8.50 4.05 9.00
CA ILE A 31 -7.57 5.16 9.14
C ILE A 31 -7.78 6.17 8.01
N SER A 32 -7.62 7.45 8.32
CA SER A 32 -7.50 8.53 7.35
C SER A 32 -6.12 9.15 7.47
N ALA A 33 -5.51 9.52 6.35
CA ALA A 33 -4.18 10.12 6.35
C ALA A 33 -4.02 11.15 5.23
N THR A 34 -3.05 12.05 5.40
CA THR A 34 -2.76 13.16 4.48
C THR A 34 -1.28 13.17 4.11
N SER A 35 -0.96 13.39 2.84
CA SER A 35 0.42 13.47 2.32
C SER A 35 1.15 14.68 2.88
N GLN A 36 2.47 14.68 2.82
CA GLN A 36 3.29 15.78 3.36
C GLN A 36 2.99 17.14 2.70
N ASP A 37 2.68 17.14 1.41
CA ASP A 37 2.31 18.34 0.63
C ASP A 37 0.83 18.73 0.75
N SER A 38 0.05 17.96 1.52
CA SER A 38 -1.39 18.11 1.71
C SER A 38 -2.25 18.05 0.44
N GLN A 39 -1.72 17.48 -0.66
CA GLN A 39 -2.46 17.32 -1.92
C GLN A 39 -3.23 16.01 -2.00
N THR A 40 -2.75 14.97 -1.31
CA THR A 40 -3.31 13.63 -1.37
C THR A 40 -3.85 13.22 0.00
N THR A 41 -5.02 12.61 0.00
CA THR A 41 -5.59 11.96 1.18
C THR A 41 -6.05 10.56 0.84
N PHE A 42 -6.03 9.65 1.83
CA PHE A 42 -6.62 8.34 1.67
C PHE A 42 -7.42 7.94 2.90
N ALA A 43 -8.34 7.00 2.71
CA ALA A 43 -8.97 6.23 3.77
C ALA A 43 -8.68 4.74 3.52
N LEU A 44 -8.22 4.03 4.56
CA LEU A 44 -7.83 2.63 4.46
C LEU A 44 -8.42 1.84 5.64
N ASP A 45 -9.10 0.74 5.34
CA ASP A 45 -9.48 -0.24 6.34
C ASP A 45 -8.28 -1.17 6.59
N ILE A 46 -7.71 -1.14 7.80
CA ILE A 46 -6.49 -1.87 8.16
C ILE A 46 -6.69 -2.75 9.38
N ASN A 47 -6.06 -3.93 9.41
CA ASN A 47 -6.10 -4.82 10.56
C ASN A 47 -5.14 -4.31 11.65
N THR A 48 -5.69 -3.55 12.61
CA THR A 48 -4.94 -2.91 13.69
C THR A 48 -4.46 -3.86 14.77
N GLU A 49 -4.94 -5.10 14.80
CA GLU A 49 -4.38 -6.16 15.67
C GLU A 49 -3.01 -6.62 15.17
N LEU A 50 -2.83 -6.68 13.84
CA LEU A 50 -1.58 -7.10 13.21
C LEU A 50 -0.60 -5.95 13.01
N PHE A 51 -1.11 -4.78 12.62
CA PHE A 51 -0.32 -3.58 12.39
C PHE A 51 -0.96 -2.39 13.12
N PRO A 52 -0.53 -2.12 14.37
CA PRO A 52 -1.05 -1.01 15.15
C PRO A 52 -0.81 0.32 14.44
N CYS A 53 -1.79 1.21 14.49
CA CYS A 53 -1.73 2.55 13.90
C CYS A 53 -2.32 3.57 14.86
N ALA A 54 -1.64 4.70 15.03
CA ALA A 54 -2.11 5.82 15.84
C ALA A 54 -2.12 7.14 15.07
N VAL A 55 -3.00 8.06 15.49
CA VAL A 55 -3.08 9.41 14.93
C VAL A 55 -1.76 10.16 15.21
N GLY A 56 -1.23 10.82 14.18
CA GLY A 56 0.05 11.53 14.20
C GLY A 56 1.24 10.67 13.77
N GLU A 57 1.07 9.35 13.60
CA GLU A 57 2.16 8.49 13.13
C GLU A 57 2.39 8.64 11.62
N PRO A 58 3.66 8.56 11.17
CA PRO A 58 3.98 8.52 9.75
C PRO A 58 3.65 7.14 9.17
N LEU A 59 3.22 7.12 7.91
CA LEU A 59 2.97 5.90 7.15
C LEU A 59 3.53 6.06 5.74
N HIS A 60 4.43 5.17 5.33
CA HIS A 60 4.93 5.09 3.97
C HIS A 60 4.07 4.10 3.18
N MET A 61 3.43 4.55 2.11
CA MET A 61 2.56 3.74 1.27
C MET A 61 3.10 3.64 -0.14
N VAL A 62 3.22 2.40 -0.62
CA VAL A 62 3.52 2.11 -2.03
C VAL A 62 2.40 1.25 -2.61
N LEU A 63 1.92 1.61 -3.81
CA LEU A 63 1.08 0.74 -4.62
C LEU A 63 1.93 0.16 -5.75
N ALA A 64 1.98 -1.16 -5.84
CA ALA A 64 2.72 -1.85 -6.88
C ALA A 64 1.83 -2.83 -7.66
N SER A 65 2.10 -2.98 -8.95
CA SER A 65 1.40 -3.92 -9.83
C SER A 65 1.97 -5.34 -9.81
N THR A 66 3.13 -5.53 -9.19
CA THR A 66 3.79 -6.83 -8.96
C THR A 66 4.74 -6.71 -7.76
N LEU A 67 5.03 -7.84 -7.11
CA LEU A 67 6.03 -7.94 -6.05
C LEU A 67 7.43 -8.28 -6.57
N SER A 68 7.55 -8.68 -7.84
CA SER A 68 8.83 -8.96 -8.47
C SER A 68 9.68 -7.70 -8.55
N LEU A 69 10.92 -7.77 -8.05
CA LEU A 69 11.84 -6.63 -8.03
C LEU A 69 12.27 -6.18 -9.44
N ASP A 70 12.19 -7.07 -10.43
CA ASP A 70 12.47 -6.78 -11.84
C ASP A 70 11.26 -6.20 -12.59
N GLY A 71 10.10 -6.08 -11.94
CA GLY A 71 8.86 -5.60 -12.52
C GLY A 71 8.11 -6.61 -13.38
N SER A 72 8.56 -7.86 -13.45
CA SER A 72 7.85 -8.94 -14.14
C SER A 72 6.49 -9.22 -13.48
N LYS A 73 5.46 -9.41 -14.30
CA LYS A 73 4.14 -9.88 -13.86
C LYS A 73 4.05 -11.36 -14.15
N ASP A 74 4.01 -12.17 -13.09
CA ASP A 74 3.70 -13.59 -13.20
C ASP A 74 2.36 -13.84 -12.51
N ASP A 75 1.29 -13.88 -13.32
CA ASP A 75 -0.08 -14.09 -12.83
C ASP A 75 -0.28 -15.46 -12.14
N ASN A 76 0.68 -16.38 -12.28
CA ASN A 76 0.65 -17.68 -11.60
C ASN A 76 1.32 -17.65 -10.23
N LYS A 77 2.10 -16.60 -9.91
CA LYS A 77 2.73 -16.41 -8.60
C LYS A 77 1.88 -15.49 -7.74
N GLY A 78 1.40 -15.99 -6.61
CA GLY A 78 0.59 -15.23 -5.65
C GLY A 78 1.28 -15.05 -4.30
N TRP A 79 0.55 -14.45 -3.34
CA TRP A 79 1.01 -14.31 -1.95
C TRP A 79 1.46 -15.64 -1.31
N ARG A 80 0.89 -16.77 -1.75
CA ARG A 80 1.26 -18.10 -1.28
C ARG A 80 2.69 -18.48 -1.64
N ASP A 81 3.22 -17.98 -2.75
CA ASP A 81 4.57 -18.31 -3.20
C ASP A 81 5.60 -17.48 -2.44
N VAL A 82 5.25 -16.23 -2.07
CA VAL A 82 6.01 -15.41 -1.12
C VAL A 82 6.06 -16.09 0.26
N GLY A 83 4.92 -16.53 0.79
CA GLY A 83 4.87 -17.21 2.10
C GLY A 83 5.56 -18.59 2.15
N ARG A 84 5.67 -19.28 1.01
CA ARG A 84 6.39 -20.57 0.87
C ARG A 84 7.88 -20.42 0.70
N SER A 85 8.32 -19.24 0.27
CA SER A 85 9.73 -18.91 0.02
C SER A 85 10.55 -18.90 1.33
N GLY A 86 9.91 -18.69 2.49
CA GLY A 86 10.55 -18.80 3.81
C GLY A 86 11.81 -17.94 3.95
N GLN A 87 12.62 -18.20 4.98
CA GLN A 87 13.97 -17.63 5.04
C GLN A 87 14.84 -18.28 3.95
N GLY A 88 15.14 -17.53 2.88
CA GLY A 88 16.03 -17.95 1.80
C GLY A 88 15.39 -18.13 0.42
N GLY A 89 14.10 -17.80 0.26
CA GLY A 89 13.50 -17.75 -1.07
C GLY A 89 13.73 -16.41 -1.78
N GLU A 90 13.09 -16.24 -2.94
CA GLU A 90 13.32 -15.09 -3.81
C GLU A 90 12.93 -13.79 -3.11
N ALA A 91 13.84 -12.83 -3.04
CA ALA A 91 13.57 -11.53 -2.43
C ALA A 91 12.51 -10.78 -3.23
N THR A 92 11.55 -10.18 -2.54
CA THR A 92 10.43 -9.48 -3.16
C THR A 92 10.27 -8.08 -2.59
N LEU A 93 9.47 -7.25 -3.26
CA LEU A 93 9.12 -5.92 -2.75
C LEU A 93 8.45 -6.00 -1.36
N ALA A 94 7.74 -7.08 -1.05
CA ALA A 94 7.06 -7.26 0.23
C ALA A 94 8.03 -7.31 1.42
N ASP A 95 9.28 -7.73 1.22
CA ASP A 95 10.28 -7.83 2.29
C ASP A 95 10.74 -6.45 2.82
N LEU A 96 10.36 -5.36 2.12
CA LEU A 96 10.69 -3.98 2.49
C LEU A 96 9.57 -3.28 3.28
N PHE A 97 8.41 -3.93 3.48
CA PHE A 97 7.24 -3.32 4.11
C PHE A 97 6.69 -4.19 5.24
N ASP A 98 6.22 -3.54 6.31
CA ASP A 98 5.69 -4.23 7.50
C ASP A 98 4.28 -4.79 7.31
N TYR A 99 3.50 -4.21 6.39
CA TYR A 99 2.13 -4.60 6.11
C TYR A 99 1.86 -4.60 4.60
N VAL A 100 1.39 -5.73 4.09
CA VAL A 100 1.13 -5.92 2.66
C VAL A 100 -0.30 -6.41 2.47
N CYS A 101 -1.02 -5.76 1.56
CA CYS A 101 -2.35 -6.17 1.12
C CYS A 101 -2.39 -6.32 -0.40
N HIS A 102 -3.26 -7.21 -0.89
CA HIS A 102 -3.52 -7.40 -2.31
C HIS A 102 -4.98 -7.07 -2.61
N GLY A 103 -5.22 -6.25 -3.63
CA GLY A 103 -6.55 -5.76 -3.97
C GLY A 103 -6.75 -5.57 -5.47
N LYS A 104 -7.94 -5.11 -5.85
CA LYS A 104 -8.30 -4.75 -7.23
C LYS A 104 -8.94 -3.37 -7.25
N ILE A 105 -8.59 -2.55 -8.24
CA ILE A 105 -9.27 -1.29 -8.49
C ILE A 105 -10.68 -1.63 -9.00
N TYR A 106 -11.72 -1.17 -8.30
CA TYR A 106 -13.11 -1.48 -8.63
C TYR A 106 -13.83 -0.33 -9.35
N LYS A 107 -13.38 0.91 -9.14
CA LYS A 107 -13.97 2.12 -9.69
C LYS A 107 -12.91 3.21 -9.78
N PHE A 108 -12.99 4.01 -10.83
CA PHE A 108 -12.31 5.29 -10.96
C PHE A 108 -13.39 6.38 -11.02
N GLU A 109 -13.18 7.46 -10.29
CA GLU A 109 -14.06 8.63 -10.29
C GLU A 109 -13.23 9.82 -10.77
N ASP A 110 -13.69 10.48 -11.83
CA ASP A 110 -13.09 11.73 -12.28
C ASP A 110 -13.41 12.83 -11.24
N GLY A 111 -12.45 13.72 -10.98
CA GLY A 111 -12.66 14.87 -10.11
C GLY A 111 -13.76 15.80 -10.66
N ASP A 112 -14.38 16.58 -9.77
CA ASP A 112 -15.48 17.51 -10.12
C ASP A 112 -15.05 18.61 -11.11
N ASP A 113 -13.74 18.85 -11.23
CA ASP A 113 -13.16 19.71 -12.24
C ASP A 113 -12.88 18.91 -13.51
N GLY A 114 -13.88 18.83 -14.39
CA GLY A 114 -13.84 18.18 -15.72
C GLY A 114 -12.77 18.71 -16.71
N ASN A 115 -11.54 18.85 -16.27
CA ASN A 115 -10.37 19.20 -17.03
C ASN A 115 -9.41 18.00 -17.02
N ILE A 116 -9.81 16.99 -17.79
CA ILE A 116 -8.88 15.99 -18.30
C ILE A 116 -7.91 16.70 -19.26
N MET A 117 -6.61 16.67 -18.97
CA MET A 117 -5.59 16.78 -20.02
C MET A 117 -5.12 15.39 -20.40
#